data_AF-A0A7L3QHC1-F1
#
_entry.id   AF-A0A7L3QHC1-F1
#
_cell.length_a   1.000
_cell.length_b   1.000
_cell.length_c   1.000
_cell.angle_alpha   90.00
_cell.angle_beta   90.00
_cell.angle_gamma   90.00
#
_symmetry.space_group_name_H-M   'P 1'
#
loop_
_entity.id
_entity.type
_entity.pdbx_description
1 polymer ?
#
loop_
_entity_poly.entity_id
_entity_poly.type
_entity_poly.pdbx_seq_one_letter_code
_entity_poly.pdbx_strand_id
1 'polypeptide(L)'
;RPPEPPRGSPHGHSHGPAPPLGPAAADIVWMVLLGDGVHNLTDGLAIGAAFSHSLSSGLSTALAVLCHELPHELGDLAVLLRAGTAPRSVLLLNLLSALLSGLGVVAGVALGHSGTPLAPWVLTATAGIFLYVALADMLPEALRGSGGGTWSRFLLQNAGFVLGAGIMLGIALAEGHLRSWLQP
;
A
#
# COMPACT_ATOMS: atom_id res chain seq x y z
N ARG A 1 -0.36 70.35 -1.49
CA ARG A 1 0.41 69.16 -1.05
C ARG A 1 0.43 68.17 -2.22
N PRO A 2 1.60 67.56 -2.54
CA PRO A 2 1.82 66.77 -3.76
C PRO A 2 1.19 65.35 -3.66
N PRO A 3 1.03 64.63 -4.79
CA PRO A 3 0.57 63.23 -4.80
C PRO A 3 1.66 62.26 -4.31
N GLU A 4 1.27 61.22 -3.57
CA GLU A 4 2.16 60.17 -3.06
C GLU A 4 2.68 59.24 -4.19
N PRO A 5 3.91 58.70 -4.07
CA PRO A 5 4.47 57.76 -5.05
C PRO A 5 3.91 56.33 -4.89
N PRO A 6 3.94 55.50 -5.96
CA PRO A 6 3.44 54.13 -5.90
C PRO A 6 4.35 53.24 -5.05
N ARG A 7 3.76 52.52 -4.09
CA ARG A 7 4.46 51.51 -3.29
C ARG A 7 4.72 50.27 -4.15
N GLY A 8 5.98 50.02 -4.50
CA GLY A 8 6.43 48.73 -5.01
C GLY A 8 6.23 47.65 -3.95
N SER A 9 5.58 46.55 -4.32
CA SER A 9 5.51 45.36 -3.49
C SER A 9 6.82 44.57 -3.62
N PRO A 10 7.51 44.24 -2.52
CA PRO A 10 8.69 43.37 -2.57
C PRO A 10 8.25 41.92 -2.80
N HIS A 11 8.80 41.29 -3.84
CA HIS A 11 8.68 39.86 -4.08
C HIS A 11 9.51 39.09 -3.05
N GLY A 12 8.91 38.71 -1.92
CA GLY A 12 9.48 37.78 -0.95
C GLY A 12 9.17 36.34 -1.33
N HIS A 13 10.18 35.59 -1.76
CA HIS A 13 10.12 34.14 -1.93
C HIS A 13 10.59 33.50 -0.62
N SER A 14 9.63 33.14 0.24
CA SER A 14 9.91 32.45 1.49
C SER A 14 10.07 30.95 1.24
N HIS A 15 11.29 30.44 1.42
CA HIS A 15 11.53 29.02 1.68
C HIS A 15 11.34 28.77 3.18
N GLY A 16 10.08 28.83 3.62
CA GLY A 16 9.71 28.41 4.98
C GLY A 16 9.56 26.87 5.04
N PRO A 17 9.90 26.22 6.15
CA PRO A 17 9.51 24.83 6.40
C PRO A 17 7.99 24.70 6.23
N ALA A 18 7.54 23.60 5.62
CA ALA A 18 6.11 23.34 5.48
C ALA A 18 5.45 23.39 6.87
N PRO A 19 4.29 24.05 7.02
CA PRO A 19 3.60 24.13 8.30
C PRO A 19 3.33 22.74 8.87
N PRO A 20 3.36 22.56 10.20
CA PRO A 20 3.13 21.27 10.82
C PRO A 20 1.75 20.73 10.42
N LEU A 21 1.71 19.43 10.09
CA LEU A 21 0.49 18.72 9.71
C LEU A 21 -0.58 18.89 10.81
N GLY A 22 -1.80 19.25 10.41
CA GLY A 22 -2.93 19.24 11.33
C GLY A 22 -3.20 17.83 11.86
N PRO A 23 -3.86 17.67 13.02
CA PRO A 23 -4.08 16.36 13.66
C PRO A 23 -4.66 15.30 12.71
N ALA A 24 -5.67 15.69 11.92
CA ALA A 24 -6.31 14.79 10.97
C ALA A 24 -5.42 14.36 9.79
N ALA A 25 -4.40 15.14 9.43
CA ALA A 25 -3.44 14.78 8.39
C ALA A 25 -2.34 13.85 8.95
N ALA A 26 -1.94 14.06 10.21
CA ALA A 26 -1.05 13.15 10.90
C ALA A 26 -1.68 11.76 11.08
N ASP A 27 -2.97 11.68 11.40
CA ASP A 27 -3.69 10.41 11.52
C ASP A 27 -3.68 9.62 10.21
N ILE A 28 -3.95 10.27 9.07
CA ILE A 28 -3.90 9.63 7.73
C ILE A 28 -2.49 9.12 7.43
N VAL A 29 -1.45 9.91 7.75
CA VAL A 29 -0.06 9.51 7.50
C VAL A 29 0.32 8.27 8.29
N TRP A 30 -0.04 8.19 9.57
CA TRP A 30 0.24 7.02 10.40
C TRP A 30 -0.55 5.79 9.99
N MET A 31 -1.81 5.98 9.64
CA MET A 31 -2.71 4.96 9.13
C MET A 31 -2.11 4.31 7.88
N VAL A 32 -1.80 5.11 6.86
CA VAL A 32 -1.16 4.64 5.62
C VAL A 32 0.17 3.94 5.91
N LEU A 33 1.05 4.55 6.72
CA LEU A 33 2.38 3.99 6.97
C LEU A 33 2.35 2.64 7.71
N LEU A 34 1.48 2.50 8.72
CA LEU A 34 1.36 1.25 9.46
C LEU A 34 0.69 0.18 8.60
N GLY A 35 -0.34 0.54 7.84
CA GLY A 35 -1.01 -0.37 6.91
C GLY A 35 -0.05 -0.94 5.89
N ASP A 36 0.64 -0.04 5.19
CA ASP A 36 1.66 -0.36 4.20
C ASP A 36 2.79 -1.20 4.80
N GLY A 37 3.29 -0.86 5.99
CA GLY A 37 4.36 -1.62 6.63
C GLY A 37 3.96 -3.07 6.94
N VAL A 38 2.74 -3.29 7.45
CA VAL A 38 2.26 -4.65 7.70
C VAL A 38 1.95 -5.37 6.39
N HIS A 39 1.42 -4.68 5.37
CA HIS A 39 1.22 -5.25 4.03
C HIS A 39 2.54 -5.78 3.46
N ASN A 40 3.55 -4.92 3.42
CA ASN A 40 4.89 -5.21 2.96
C ASN A 40 5.51 -6.40 3.70
N LEU A 41 5.40 -6.44 5.03
CA LEU A 41 5.84 -7.59 5.84
C LEU A 41 5.21 -8.90 5.37
N THR A 42 3.92 -8.84 5.08
CA THR A 42 3.12 -10.02 4.81
C THR A 42 3.35 -10.56 3.40
N ASP A 43 3.54 -9.67 2.44
CA ASP A 43 4.00 -10.02 1.09
C ASP A 43 5.39 -10.64 1.12
N GLY A 44 6.30 -10.07 1.92
CA GLY A 44 7.61 -10.65 2.18
C GLY A 44 7.51 -12.07 2.71
N LEU A 45 6.65 -12.32 3.71
CA LEU A 45 6.39 -13.66 4.26
C LEU A 45 5.94 -14.64 3.18
N ALA A 46 5.00 -14.24 2.31
CA ALA A 46 4.51 -15.06 1.22
C ALA A 46 5.62 -15.41 0.21
N ILE A 47 6.43 -14.42 -0.19
CA ILE A 47 7.58 -14.62 -1.07
C ILE A 47 8.58 -15.59 -0.44
N GLY A 48 8.97 -15.38 0.82
CA GLY A 48 9.92 -16.23 1.53
C GLY A 48 9.43 -17.68 1.67
N ALA A 49 8.15 -17.86 2.01
CA ALA A 49 7.54 -19.18 2.07
C ALA A 49 7.51 -19.87 0.70
N ALA A 50 7.18 -19.16 -0.38
CA ALA A 50 7.18 -19.71 -1.73
C ALA A 50 8.59 -20.14 -2.19
N PHE A 51 9.63 -19.35 -1.90
CA PHE A 51 11.03 -19.71 -2.18
C PHE A 51 11.51 -20.93 -1.37
N SER A 52 10.97 -21.15 -0.17
CA SER A 52 11.27 -22.36 0.61
C SER A 52 10.73 -23.64 -0.03
N HIS A 53 9.74 -23.54 -0.92
CA HIS A 53 9.19 -24.67 -1.66
C HIS A 53 9.88 -24.91 -3.00
N SER A 54 10.03 -23.88 -3.83
CA SER A 54 10.78 -23.99 -5.09
C SER A 54 11.15 -22.62 -5.66
N LEU A 55 12.22 -22.59 -6.47
CA LEU A 55 12.64 -21.38 -7.19
C LEU A 55 11.54 -20.83 -8.11
N SER A 56 10.81 -21.71 -8.82
CA SER A 56 9.74 -21.31 -9.74
C SER A 56 8.56 -20.68 -8.99
N SER A 57 8.13 -21.27 -7.86
CA SER A 57 7.06 -20.71 -7.02
C SER A 57 7.46 -19.38 -6.38
N GLY A 58 8.69 -19.27 -5.88
CA GLY A 58 9.24 -18.03 -5.33
C GLY A 58 9.27 -16.89 -6.34
N LEU A 59 9.79 -17.14 -7.56
CA LEU A 59 9.82 -16.14 -8.63
C LEU A 59 8.42 -15.72 -9.09
N SER A 60 7.49 -16.68 -9.23
CA SER A 60 6.10 -16.39 -9.58
C SER A 60 5.42 -15.51 -8.53
N THR A 61 5.63 -15.81 -7.25
CA THR A 61 5.04 -15.07 -6.13
C THR A 61 5.61 -13.66 -6.04
N ALA A 62 6.94 -13.52 -6.17
CA ALA A 62 7.59 -12.20 -6.17
C ALA A 62 7.12 -11.31 -7.33
N LEU A 63 6.93 -11.88 -8.52
CA LEU A 63 6.36 -11.16 -9.67
C LEU A 63 4.91 -10.74 -9.41
N ALA A 64 4.09 -11.63 -8.84
CA ALA A 64 2.70 -11.32 -8.52
C ALA A 64 2.58 -10.18 -7.49
N VAL A 65 3.40 -10.21 -6.44
CA VAL A 65 3.52 -9.13 -5.44
C VAL A 65 3.95 -7.83 -6.11
N LEU A 66 5.04 -7.85 -6.87
CA LEU A 66 5.54 -6.66 -7.58
C LEU A 66 4.45 -6.00 -8.45
N CYS A 67 3.61 -6.80 -9.11
CA CYS A 67 2.55 -6.30 -9.97
C CYS A 67 1.44 -5.55 -9.21
N HIS A 68 1.15 -5.87 -7.95
CA HIS A 68 0.13 -5.15 -7.17
C HIS A 68 0.71 -4.14 -6.17
N GLU A 69 1.96 -4.33 -5.76
CA GLU A 69 2.65 -3.41 -4.84
C GLU A 69 3.07 -2.11 -5.53
N LEU A 70 3.49 -2.17 -6.79
CA LEU A 70 3.90 -0.98 -7.52
C LEU A 70 2.75 0.04 -7.69
N PRO A 71 1.52 -0.36 -8.06
CA PRO A 71 0.36 0.51 -7.99
C PRO A 71 -0.01 0.96 -6.57
N HIS A 72 0.15 0.09 -5.57
CA HIS A 72 -0.20 0.38 -4.18
C HIS A 72 0.68 1.50 -3.60
N GLU A 73 2.01 1.35 -3.69
CA GLU A 73 2.97 2.36 -3.22
C GLU A 73 2.83 3.70 -3.94
N LEU A 74 2.48 3.71 -5.23
CA LEU A 74 2.20 4.95 -5.95
C LEU A 74 0.93 5.64 -5.44
N GLY A 75 -0.07 4.87 -5.01
CA GLY A 75 -1.28 5.38 -4.36
C GLY A 75 -0.96 6.02 -3.01
N ASP A 76 -0.18 5.34 -2.18
CA ASP A 76 0.22 5.83 -0.86
C ASP A 76 1.10 7.08 -0.95
N LEU A 77 2.05 7.09 -1.90
CA LEU A 77 2.82 8.29 -2.25
C LEU A 77 1.88 9.45 -2.61
N ALA A 78 0.85 9.22 -3.43
CA ALA A 78 -0.10 10.27 -3.80
C ALA A 78 -0.93 10.77 -2.61
N VAL A 79 -1.38 9.88 -1.72
CA VAL A 79 -2.12 10.24 -0.51
C VAL A 79 -1.23 11.05 0.45
N LEU A 80 -0.01 10.60 0.72
CA LEU A 80 0.92 11.25 1.64
C LEU A 80 1.38 12.63 1.13
N LEU A 81 1.58 12.78 -0.18
CA LEU A 81 1.85 14.08 -0.81
C LEU A 81 0.64 15.02 -0.70
N ARG A 82 -0.59 14.53 -0.90
CA ARG A 82 -1.83 15.33 -0.73
C ARG A 82 -2.08 15.72 0.72
N ALA A 83 -1.64 14.90 1.68
CA ALA A 83 -1.72 15.20 3.11
C ALA A 83 -0.77 16.34 3.53
N GLY A 84 0.18 16.75 2.67
CA GLY A 84 1.14 17.83 2.94
C GLY A 84 2.51 17.35 3.43
N THR A 85 2.79 16.06 3.35
CA THR A 85 4.06 15.48 3.78
C THR A 85 5.17 15.82 2.77
N ALA A 86 6.36 16.17 3.26
CA ALA A 86 7.47 16.53 2.37
C ALA A 86 7.87 15.33 1.48
N PRO A 87 8.12 15.50 0.16
CA PRO A 87 8.38 14.39 -0.75
C PRO A 87 9.54 13.48 -0.35
N ARG A 88 10.60 14.05 0.25
CA ARG A 88 11.73 13.28 0.79
C ARG A 88 11.33 12.41 1.96
N SER A 89 10.48 12.91 2.85
CA SER A 89 9.95 12.15 3.98
C SER A 89 9.05 11.04 3.50
N VAL A 90 8.17 11.29 2.53
CA VAL A 90 7.30 10.25 1.95
C VAL A 90 8.12 9.12 1.34
N LEU A 91 9.14 9.44 0.55
CA LEU A 91 10.01 8.43 -0.06
C LEU A 91 10.79 7.61 0.99
N LEU A 92 11.28 8.25 2.05
CA LEU A 92 11.98 7.57 3.14
C LEU A 92 11.04 6.66 3.94
N LEU A 93 9.81 7.10 4.17
CA LEU A 93 8.79 6.34 4.88
C LEU A 93 8.36 5.10 4.07
N ASN A 94 8.09 5.25 2.76
CA ASN A 94 7.85 4.12 1.85
C ASN A 94 9.01 3.13 1.86
N LEU A 95 10.24 3.63 1.73
CA LEU A 95 11.42 2.77 1.76
C LEU A 95 11.52 2.00 3.08
N LEU A 96 11.22 2.65 4.22
CA LEU A 96 11.23 2.01 5.53
C LEU A 96 10.16 0.92 5.64
N SER A 97 8.97 1.16 5.07
CA SER A 97 7.89 0.19 4.91
C SER A 97 8.33 -1.01 4.08
N ALA A 98 8.93 -0.78 2.91
CA ALA A 98 9.43 -1.84 2.03
C ALA A 98 10.52 -2.72 2.70
N LEU A 99 11.30 -2.18 3.65
CA LEU A 99 12.25 -3.00 4.42
C LEU A 99 11.56 -4.07 5.28
N LEU A 100 10.30 -3.86 5.70
CA LEU A 100 9.53 -4.89 6.41
C LEU A 100 9.28 -6.09 5.50
N SER A 101 9.14 -5.90 4.19
CA SER A 101 9.08 -7.01 3.23
C SER A 101 10.34 -7.87 3.26
N GLY A 102 11.52 -7.26 3.37
CA GLY A 102 12.78 -8.00 3.55
C GLY A 102 12.79 -8.85 4.83
N LEU A 103 12.28 -8.32 5.95
CA LEU A 103 12.12 -9.08 7.20
C LEU A 103 11.12 -10.23 7.03
N GLY A 104 10.03 -9.98 6.31
CA GLY A 104 9.03 -10.97 5.95
C GLY A 104 9.63 -12.13 5.17
N VAL A 105 10.46 -11.86 4.16
CA VAL A 105 11.13 -12.90 3.36
C VAL A 105 11.98 -13.81 4.25
N VAL A 106 12.80 -13.23 5.13
CA VAL A 106 13.64 -14.02 6.05
C VAL A 106 12.79 -14.89 6.97
N ALA A 107 11.73 -14.32 7.56
CA ALA A 107 10.81 -15.04 8.42
C ALA A 107 10.06 -16.14 7.66
N GLY A 108 9.62 -15.87 6.42
CA GLY A 108 8.88 -16.80 5.58
C GLY A 108 9.72 -18.01 5.18
N VAL A 109 10.99 -17.78 4.83
CA VAL A 109 11.96 -18.87 4.59
C VAL A 109 12.17 -19.69 5.86
N ALA A 110 12.38 -19.05 7.01
CA ALA A 110 12.60 -19.76 8.28
C ALA A 110 11.39 -20.61 8.68
N LEU A 111 10.17 -20.07 8.54
CA LEU A 111 8.92 -20.78 8.78
C LEU A 111 8.72 -21.95 7.81
N GLY A 112 9.03 -21.77 6.53
CA GLY A 112 8.92 -22.82 5.52
C GLY A 112 9.80 -24.05 5.80
N HIS A 113 10.95 -23.86 6.43
CA HIS A 113 11.87 -24.95 6.82
C HIS A 113 11.57 -25.55 8.20
N SER A 114 10.65 -24.97 8.99
CA SER A 114 10.43 -25.35 10.39
C SER A 114 9.68 -26.68 10.60
N GLY A 115 9.23 -27.35 9.53
CA GLY A 115 8.59 -28.67 9.57
C GLY A 115 7.24 -28.72 10.30
N THR A 116 6.77 -27.61 10.86
CA THR A 116 5.48 -27.46 11.54
C THR A 116 4.46 -26.85 10.58
N PRO A 117 3.18 -27.25 10.65
CA PRO A 117 2.12 -26.69 9.81
C PRO A 117 1.70 -25.31 10.32
N LEU A 118 2.64 -24.36 10.38
CA LEU A 118 2.41 -22.97 10.76
C LEU A 118 1.84 -22.16 9.60
N ALA A 119 1.98 -22.64 8.36
CA ALA A 119 1.50 -21.96 7.17
C ALA A 119 0.00 -21.55 7.25
N PRO A 120 -0.96 -22.41 7.67
CA PRO A 120 -2.36 -22.01 7.79
C PRO A 120 -2.58 -20.89 8.83
N TRP A 121 -1.82 -20.89 9.93
CA TRP A 121 -1.93 -19.87 10.98
C TRP A 121 -1.37 -18.53 10.52
N VAL A 122 -0.24 -18.56 9.82
CA VAL A 122 0.36 -17.37 9.18
C VAL A 122 -0.61 -16.80 8.14
N LEU A 123 -1.15 -17.63 7.26
CA LEU A 123 -2.14 -17.20 6.25
C LEU A 123 -3.42 -16.63 6.86
N THR A 124 -3.88 -17.19 7.99
CA THR A 124 -5.05 -16.66 8.71
C THR A 124 -4.76 -15.29 9.32
N ALA A 125 -3.56 -15.12 9.91
CA ALA A 125 -3.12 -13.83 10.44
C ALA A 125 -2.96 -12.78 9.33
N THR A 126 -2.32 -13.16 8.21
CA THR A 126 -2.21 -12.36 6.98
C THR A 126 -3.57 -11.88 6.47
N ALA A 127 -4.54 -12.79 6.34
CA ALA A 127 -5.88 -12.44 5.88
C ALA A 127 -6.59 -11.45 6.83
N GLY A 128 -6.44 -11.64 8.14
CA GLY A 128 -6.98 -10.72 9.15
C GLY A 128 -6.37 -9.32 9.08
N ILE A 129 -5.06 -9.24 8.84
CA ILE A 129 -4.34 -7.98 8.62
C ILE A 129 -4.82 -7.28 7.36
N PHE A 130 -4.92 -7.97 6.22
CA PHE A 130 -5.40 -7.35 4.98
C PHE A 130 -6.84 -6.85 5.12
N LEU A 131 -7.69 -7.58 5.85
CA LEU A 131 -9.03 -7.11 6.17
C LEU A 131 -9.00 -5.86 7.06
N TYR A 132 -8.12 -5.82 8.06
CA TYR A 132 -7.94 -4.65 8.93
C TYR A 132 -7.46 -3.44 8.13
N VAL A 133 -6.40 -3.57 7.33
CA VAL A 133 -5.85 -2.49 6.49
C VAL A 133 -6.90 -1.99 5.49
N ALA A 134 -7.64 -2.89 4.85
CA ALA A 134 -8.70 -2.49 3.93
C ALA A 134 -9.81 -1.67 4.62
N LEU A 135 -10.20 -2.02 5.84
CA LEU A 135 -11.28 -1.37 6.58
C LEU A 135 -10.83 -0.12 7.34
N ALA A 136 -9.64 -0.17 7.94
CA ALA A 136 -9.10 0.90 8.79
C ALA A 136 -8.42 1.98 7.95
N ASP A 137 -7.76 1.63 6.84
CA ASP A 137 -6.93 2.57 6.09
C ASP A 137 -7.58 2.99 4.78
N MET A 138 -7.92 2.01 3.93
CA MET A 138 -8.42 2.30 2.57
C MET A 138 -9.87 2.80 2.56
N LEU A 139 -10.75 2.22 3.38
CA LEU A 139 -12.17 2.58 3.40
C LEU A 139 -12.42 4.05 3.81
N PRO A 140 -11.80 4.60 4.88
CA PRO A 140 -12.01 5.99 5.25
C PRO A 140 -11.54 6.99 4.18
N GLU A 141 -10.41 6.72 3.52
CA GLU A 141 -9.90 7.59 2.45
C GLU A 141 -10.80 7.55 1.21
N ALA A 142 -11.28 6.36 0.85
CA ALA A 142 -12.20 6.18 -0.26
C ALA A 142 -13.55 6.89 -0.05
N LEU A 143 -13.93 7.16 1.21
CA LEU A 143 -15.13 7.91 1.57
C LEU A 143 -14.89 9.43 1.70
N ARG A 144 -13.65 9.90 1.83
CA ARG A 144 -13.28 11.31 2.09
C ARG A 144 -13.20 12.21 0.86
N GLY A 145 -13.28 11.68 -0.36
CA GLY A 145 -13.24 12.49 -1.58
C GLY A 145 -14.34 13.57 -1.61
N SER A 146 -13.96 14.84 -1.53
CA SER A 146 -14.88 15.99 -1.55
C SER A 146 -14.74 16.78 -2.87
N GLY A 147 -15.79 16.83 -3.71
CA GLY A 147 -15.86 17.83 -4.80
C GLY A 147 -16.61 17.54 -6.12
N GLY A 148 -17.28 16.39 -6.32
CA GLY A 148 -17.94 16.09 -7.61
C GLY A 148 -19.20 15.21 -7.54
N GLY A 149 -19.93 15.08 -8.66
CA GLY A 149 -21.24 14.41 -8.74
C GLY A 149 -21.29 13.02 -8.08
N THR A 150 -22.14 12.88 -7.06
CA THR A 150 -22.22 11.75 -6.14
C THR A 150 -22.42 10.39 -6.83
N TRP A 151 -23.22 10.36 -7.91
CA TRP A 151 -23.56 9.12 -8.62
C TRP A 151 -22.42 8.51 -9.46
N SER A 152 -21.68 9.34 -10.19
CA SER A 152 -20.57 8.85 -11.03
C SER A 152 -19.45 8.22 -10.19
N ARG A 153 -19.13 8.84 -9.05
CA ARG A 153 -18.12 8.30 -8.11
C ARG A 153 -18.58 7.04 -7.42
N PHE A 154 -19.84 6.97 -7.00
CA PHE A 154 -20.41 5.74 -6.44
C PHE A 154 -20.28 4.58 -7.44
N LEU A 155 -20.64 4.80 -8.70
CA LEU A 155 -20.51 3.79 -9.75
C LEU A 155 -19.04 3.41 -10.01
N LEU A 156 -18.15 4.38 -10.11
CA LEU A 156 -16.72 4.14 -10.36
C LEU A 156 -16.05 3.38 -9.20
N GLN A 157 -16.40 3.70 -7.97
CA GLN A 157 -15.87 3.07 -6.76
C GLN A 157 -16.38 1.65 -6.59
N ASN A 158 -17.68 1.41 -6.77
CA ASN A 158 -18.24 0.06 -6.77
C ASN A 158 -17.70 -0.77 -7.93
N ALA A 159 -17.52 -0.18 -9.12
CA ALA A 159 -16.88 -0.85 -10.25
C ALA A 159 -15.43 -1.23 -9.92
N GLY A 160 -14.67 -0.35 -9.25
CA GLY A 160 -13.32 -0.64 -8.77
C GLY A 160 -13.29 -1.80 -7.77
N PHE A 161 -14.18 -1.82 -6.77
CA PHE A 161 -14.27 -2.93 -5.81
C PHE A 161 -14.65 -4.26 -6.49
N VAL A 162 -15.65 -4.24 -7.38
CA VAL A 162 -16.07 -5.43 -8.12
C VAL A 162 -14.96 -5.93 -9.06
N LEU A 163 -14.25 -5.02 -9.72
CA LEU A 163 -13.11 -5.35 -10.57
C LEU A 163 -11.98 -5.98 -9.76
N GLY A 164 -11.59 -5.36 -8.63
CA GLY A 164 -10.55 -5.89 -7.75
C GLY A 164 -10.90 -7.26 -7.19
N ALA A 165 -12.14 -7.42 -6.69
CA ALA A 165 -12.64 -8.71 -6.23
C ALA A 165 -12.67 -9.76 -7.37
N GLY A 166 -13.05 -9.36 -8.58
CA GLY A 166 -13.05 -10.22 -9.77
C GLY A 166 -11.66 -10.67 -10.18
N ILE A 167 -10.66 -9.78 -10.14
CA ILE A 167 -9.25 -10.11 -10.42
C ILE A 167 -8.73 -11.10 -9.38
N MET A 168 -8.94 -10.84 -8.08
CA MET A 168 -8.51 -11.73 -7.00
C MET A 168 -9.17 -13.10 -7.09
N LEU A 169 -10.47 -13.15 -7.36
CA LEU A 169 -11.20 -14.40 -7.58
C LEU A 169 -10.70 -15.13 -8.83
N GLY A 170 -10.41 -14.39 -9.91
CA GLY A 170 -9.85 -14.95 -11.14
C GLY A 170 -8.49 -15.60 -10.92
N ILE A 171 -7.61 -14.95 -10.17
CA ILE A 171 -6.30 -15.52 -9.77
C ILE A 171 -6.50 -16.78 -8.93
N ALA A 172 -7.38 -16.74 -7.92
CA ALA A 172 -7.67 -17.89 -7.06
C ALA A 172 -8.23 -19.10 -7.83
N LEU A 173 -9.12 -18.87 -8.80
CA LEU A 173 -9.65 -19.93 -9.66
C LEU A 173 -8.62 -20.45 -10.66
N ALA A 174 -7.76 -19.56 -11.19
CA ALA A 174 -6.68 -19.94 -12.09
C ALA A 174 -5.58 -20.74 -11.39
N GLU A 175 -5.34 -20.52 -10.09
CA GLU A 175 -4.40 -21.30 -9.29
C GLU A 175 -4.74 -22.79 -9.30
N GLY A 176 -6.02 -23.14 -9.21
CA GLY A 176 -6.49 -24.54 -9.31
C GLY A 176 -6.15 -25.18 -10.66
N HIS A 177 -6.26 -24.41 -11.75
CA HIS A 177 -5.87 -24.86 -13.09
C HIS A 177 -4.34 -24.97 -13.24
N LEU A 178 -3.57 -24.01 -12.72
CA LEU A 178 -2.10 -24.05 -12.76
C LEU A 178 -1.54 -25.27 -12.02
N ARG A 179 -2.09 -25.61 -10.86
CA ARG A 179 -1.67 -26.79 -10.07
C ARG A 179 -1.84 -28.09 -10.86
N SER A 180 -2.89 -28.22 -11.67
CA SER A 180 -3.12 -29.40 -12.52
C SER A 180 -2.16 -29.53 -13.72
N TRP A 181 -1.56 -28.42 -14.17
CA TRP A 181 -0.58 -28.41 -15.27
C TRP A 181 0.88 -28.56 -14.80
N LEU A 182 1.16 -28.23 -13.54
CA LEU A 182 2.52 -28.20 -12.96
C LEU A 182 2.90 -29.47 -12.18
N GLN A 183 1.96 -30.39 -11.95
CA GLN A 183 2.26 -31.72 -11.42
C GLN A 183 2.14 -32.77 -12.54
N PRO A 184 3.27 -33.30 -13.07
CA PRO A 184 3.24 -34.45 -13.98
C PRO A 184 2.84 -35.75 -13.26
#